data_AF-A0A2W4WVD3-F1
#
_entry.id   AF-A0A2W4WVD3-F1
#
_cell.length_a   1.000
_cell.length_b   1.000
_cell.length_c   1.000
_cell.angle_alpha   90.00
_cell.angle_beta   90.00
_cell.angle_gamma   90.00
#
_symmetry.space_group_name_H-M   'P 1'
#
loop_
_entity.id
_entity.type
_entity.pdbx_description
1 polymer ?
#
loop_
_entity_poly.entity_id
_entity_poly.type
_entity_poly.pdbx_seq_one_letter_code
_entity_poly.pdbx_strand_id
1 'polypeptide(L)'
;MKRPRITFGPLALVAMLVIGFVFGRLERAAPSAPEAGAQIIGEGVSQPTPPQQRLRARLVIPVDGVTREGLTDTWGHARSEGRGHQGIDIMAPQGTRVRAVADGRIVKFFDSERGGVTIYQFDQSERFVYYYAHLNTRVAGLAEGDQVRQGQVIGYVGSSGNATTPHLHFEVQRLTPARNWWQADPLNPYPLLISGQPPA
;
A
#
# COMPACT_ATOMS: atom_id res chain seq x y z
N MET A 1 -31.25 13.80 50.03
CA MET A 1 -31.39 12.33 50.23
C MET A 1 -30.01 11.72 50.53
N LYS A 2 -29.96 10.42 50.89
CA LYS A 2 -28.85 9.68 51.52
C LYS A 2 -27.51 9.69 50.74
N ARG A 3 -26.39 9.89 51.48
CA ARG A 3 -25.09 9.13 51.62
C ARG A 3 -24.52 8.29 50.43
N PRO A 4 -23.20 7.93 50.38
CA PRO A 4 -22.16 7.99 51.44
C PRO A 4 -20.76 8.55 51.02
N ARG A 5 -19.85 8.64 52.01
CA ARG A 5 -18.37 8.73 51.85
C ARG A 5 -17.73 7.35 52.07
N ILE A 6 -16.66 7.02 51.36
CA ILE A 6 -15.65 6.02 51.77
C ILE A 6 -14.26 6.54 51.37
N THR A 7 -13.29 6.42 52.29
CA THR A 7 -11.85 6.73 52.11
C THR A 7 -11.02 5.45 52.19
N PHE A 8 -9.89 5.38 51.46
CA PHE A 8 -8.83 4.39 51.67
C PHE A 8 -7.46 5.07 51.60
N GLY A 9 -6.51 4.59 52.43
CA GLY A 9 -5.17 5.17 52.61
C GLY A 9 -4.05 4.45 51.82
N PRO A 10 -2.77 4.82 52.04
CA PRO A 10 -1.63 4.39 51.22
C PRO A 10 -0.77 3.25 51.83
N LEU A 11 0.20 2.79 51.03
CA LEU A 11 1.28 1.77 51.20
C LEU A 11 0.97 0.41 50.51
N ALA A 12 1.92 -0.27 49.87
CA ALA A 12 3.32 -0.47 50.25
C ALA A 12 4.30 -0.72 49.08
N LEU A 13 5.59 -0.51 49.34
CA LEU A 13 6.74 -0.90 48.51
C LEU A 13 7.41 -2.14 49.14
N VAL A 14 7.82 -3.13 48.33
CA VAL A 14 8.63 -4.26 48.81
C VAL A 14 9.79 -4.53 47.85
N ALA A 15 11.01 -4.58 48.38
CA ALA A 15 12.22 -5.00 47.69
C ALA A 15 12.55 -6.46 48.02
N MET A 16 13.37 -7.13 47.19
CA MET A 16 13.86 -8.48 47.48
C MET A 16 15.39 -8.60 47.31
N LEU A 17 15.98 -9.53 48.08
CA LEU A 17 17.38 -9.54 48.50
C LEU A 17 18.26 -10.52 47.69
N VAL A 18 19.56 -10.25 47.65
CA VAL A 18 20.61 -11.13 47.10
C VAL A 18 21.19 -12.04 48.18
N ILE A 19 21.44 -13.32 47.85
CA ILE A 19 22.31 -14.24 48.61
C ILE A 19 23.17 -15.04 47.62
N GLY A 20 24.43 -15.35 47.96
CA GLY A 20 25.36 -16.13 47.13
C GLY A 20 26.40 -16.92 47.94
N PHE A 21 27.42 -17.44 47.21
CA PHE A 21 28.49 -18.40 47.60
C PHE A 21 28.08 -19.89 47.68
N VAL A 22 28.69 -20.91 47.03
CA VAL A 22 29.99 -21.20 46.33
C VAL A 22 30.92 -22.17 47.09
N PHE A 23 31.67 -22.98 46.31
CA PHE A 23 32.69 -24.03 46.59
C PHE A 23 32.12 -25.47 46.52
N GLY A 24 32.64 -26.46 45.78
CA GLY A 24 33.92 -26.72 45.07
C GLY A 24 34.26 -28.23 45.27
N ARG A 25 35.04 -28.99 44.49
CA ARG A 25 35.91 -28.76 43.31
C ARG A 25 36.43 -30.15 42.79
N LEU A 26 37.09 -30.19 41.61
CA LEU A 26 37.98 -31.26 41.06
C LEU A 26 37.28 -32.54 40.54
N GLU A 27 37.73 -33.22 39.47
CA GLU A 27 38.93 -33.13 38.59
C GLU A 27 38.59 -33.71 37.18
N ARG A 28 39.40 -33.75 36.09
CA ARG A 28 40.82 -33.40 35.76
C ARG A 28 40.91 -32.96 34.27
N ALA A 29 42.12 -32.83 33.70
CA ALA A 29 42.40 -32.53 32.28
C ALA A 29 42.83 -33.81 31.50
N ALA A 30 43.11 -33.87 30.18
CA ALA A 30 43.52 -32.91 29.13
C ALA A 30 43.31 -33.59 27.71
N PRO A 31 43.86 -33.15 26.53
CA PRO A 31 44.64 -31.94 26.20
C PRO A 31 44.33 -31.22 24.82
N SER A 32 44.96 -30.05 24.67
CA SER A 32 45.46 -29.38 23.42
C SER A 32 44.52 -28.79 22.33
N ALA A 33 44.82 -27.52 22.01
CA ALA A 33 44.35 -26.68 20.88
C ALA A 33 45.26 -26.90 19.62
N PRO A 34 45.24 -26.10 18.50
CA PRO A 34 44.67 -24.77 18.22
C PRO A 34 43.58 -24.83 17.10
N GLU A 35 43.11 -23.79 16.40
CA GLU A 35 43.58 -22.42 16.15
C GLU A 35 42.42 -21.52 15.69
N ALA A 36 42.62 -20.20 15.66
CA ALA A 36 41.60 -19.25 15.19
C ALA A 36 41.75 -18.97 13.69
N GLY A 37 40.60 -18.81 12.99
CA GLY A 37 40.53 -18.04 11.74
C GLY A 37 40.09 -18.81 10.49
N ALA A 38 38.86 -18.55 10.04
CA ALA A 38 38.53 -18.32 8.63
C ALA A 38 37.09 -17.79 8.54
N GLN A 39 36.90 -16.62 7.93
CA GLN A 39 35.58 -16.21 7.46
C GLN A 39 35.24 -17.07 6.23
N ILE A 40 34.08 -17.74 6.25
CA ILE A 40 33.43 -18.18 5.01
C ILE A 40 32.09 -17.46 4.91
N ILE A 41 32.11 -16.45 4.05
CA ILE A 41 30.98 -15.82 3.38
C ILE A 41 29.98 -16.88 2.89
N GLY A 42 28.91 -17.09 3.65
CA GLY A 42 27.74 -17.81 3.16
C GLY A 42 26.99 -16.92 2.18
N GLU A 43 27.12 -17.19 0.88
CA GLU A 43 26.32 -16.54 -0.14
C GLU A 43 24.84 -16.74 0.18
N GLY A 44 24.13 -15.64 0.43
CA GLY A 44 22.69 -15.64 0.67
C GLY A 44 21.94 -15.99 -0.61
N VAL A 45 21.81 -17.29 -0.90
CA VAL A 45 21.01 -17.80 -2.01
C VAL A 45 19.57 -17.33 -1.83
N SER A 46 19.26 -16.24 -2.54
CA SER A 46 17.96 -15.60 -2.49
C SER A 46 16.94 -16.54 -3.13
N GLN A 47 16.15 -17.21 -2.29
CA GLN A 47 15.12 -18.15 -2.72
C GLN A 47 14.22 -17.48 -3.79
N PRO A 48 14.02 -18.09 -4.96
CA PRO A 48 13.26 -17.47 -6.03
C PRO A 48 11.81 -17.25 -5.56
N THR A 49 11.39 -15.99 -5.53
CA THR A 49 10.03 -15.55 -5.18
C THR A 49 8.98 -16.42 -5.87
N PRO A 50 8.09 -17.12 -5.15
CA PRO A 50 7.11 -18.03 -5.72
C PRO A 50 6.28 -17.37 -6.83
N PRO A 51 5.87 -18.10 -7.89
CA PRO A 51 5.15 -17.52 -9.03
C PRO A 51 3.90 -16.72 -8.63
N GLN A 52 3.16 -17.14 -7.60
CA GLN A 52 2.00 -16.38 -7.10
C GLN A 52 2.38 -15.04 -6.46
N GLN A 53 3.54 -14.94 -5.81
CA GLN A 53 4.05 -13.70 -5.22
C GLN A 53 4.64 -12.79 -6.32
N ARG A 54 5.19 -13.35 -7.39
CA ARG A 54 5.53 -12.59 -8.62
C ARG A 54 4.30 -12.08 -9.39
N LEU A 55 3.18 -12.82 -9.35
CA LEU A 55 1.92 -12.35 -9.95
C LEU A 55 1.29 -11.21 -9.13
N ARG A 56 1.29 -11.29 -7.80
CA ARG A 56 0.84 -10.20 -6.91
C ARG A 56 1.69 -8.93 -6.99
N ALA A 57 2.97 -9.07 -7.33
CA ALA A 57 3.82 -7.92 -7.62
C ALA A 57 3.35 -7.15 -8.87
N ARG A 58 2.63 -7.78 -9.81
CA ARG A 58 2.24 -7.16 -11.06
C ARG A 58 0.95 -6.36 -10.96
N LEU A 59 0.94 -5.11 -11.44
CA LEU A 59 -0.28 -4.30 -11.56
C LEU A 59 -1.32 -4.99 -12.47
N VAL A 60 -2.56 -5.10 -11.97
CA VAL A 60 -3.72 -5.54 -12.76
C VAL A 60 -4.31 -4.38 -13.55
N ILE A 61 -5.12 -4.65 -14.57
CA ILE A 61 -5.93 -3.59 -15.20
C ILE A 61 -7.06 -3.23 -14.22
N PRO A 62 -7.25 -1.94 -13.87
CA PRO A 62 -8.18 -1.53 -12.82
C PRO A 62 -9.66 -1.52 -13.26
N VAL A 63 -10.00 -1.92 -14.49
CA VAL A 63 -11.37 -1.90 -15.03
C VAL A 63 -11.74 -3.27 -15.59
N ASP A 64 -12.88 -3.82 -15.17
CA ASP A 64 -13.37 -5.11 -15.66
C ASP A 64 -13.59 -5.11 -17.18
N GLY A 65 -13.15 -6.17 -17.86
CA GLY A 65 -13.33 -6.37 -19.31
C GLY A 65 -12.31 -5.67 -20.21
N VAL A 66 -11.49 -4.76 -19.68
CA VAL A 66 -10.41 -4.10 -20.44
C VAL A 66 -9.14 -4.96 -20.38
N THR A 67 -8.54 -5.25 -21.53
CA THR A 67 -7.25 -5.97 -21.63
C THR A 67 -6.07 -4.99 -21.68
N ARG A 68 -4.83 -5.48 -21.57
CA ARG A 68 -3.63 -4.62 -21.65
C ARG A 68 -3.50 -4.02 -23.05
N GLU A 69 -3.85 -4.79 -24.07
CA GLU A 69 -3.82 -4.43 -25.49
C GLU A 69 -4.92 -3.42 -25.86
N GLY A 70 -5.97 -3.31 -25.04
CA GLY A 70 -7.05 -2.33 -25.19
C GLY A 70 -6.77 -0.98 -24.51
N LEU A 71 -5.58 -0.77 -23.95
CA LEU A 71 -5.17 0.52 -23.40
C LEU A 71 -4.61 1.45 -24.50
N THR A 72 -4.88 2.73 -24.35
CA THR A 72 -4.28 3.81 -25.15
C THR A 72 -3.43 4.68 -24.24
N ASP A 73 -2.17 4.94 -24.60
CA ASP A 73 -1.39 5.94 -23.85
C ASP A 73 -1.99 7.33 -24.10
N THR A 74 -2.64 7.90 -23.08
CA THR A 74 -3.16 9.28 -23.11
C THR A 74 -2.36 10.21 -22.22
N TRP A 75 -1.18 9.79 -21.72
CA TRP A 75 -0.31 10.62 -20.91
C TRP A 75 0.13 11.88 -21.65
N GLY A 76 0.21 13.01 -20.95
CA GLY A 76 0.63 14.29 -21.51
C GLY A 76 -0.37 14.93 -22.49
N HIS A 77 -1.46 14.26 -22.86
CA HIS A 77 -2.53 14.85 -23.68
C HIS A 77 -3.05 16.16 -23.06
N ALA A 78 -3.45 17.11 -23.90
CA ALA A 78 -3.94 18.40 -23.44
C ALA A 78 -5.22 18.27 -22.60
N ARG A 79 -5.26 18.97 -21.47
CA ARG A 79 -6.41 19.10 -20.56
C ARG A 79 -6.77 20.57 -20.36
N SER A 80 -7.86 20.82 -19.63
CA SER A 80 -8.29 22.17 -19.25
C SER A 80 -7.15 22.98 -18.61
N GLU A 81 -7.17 24.30 -18.84
CA GLU A 81 -6.17 25.25 -18.30
C GLU A 81 -4.73 25.00 -18.81
N GLY A 82 -4.55 24.37 -19.97
CA GLY A 82 -3.23 24.15 -20.58
C GLY A 82 -2.39 23.07 -19.90
N ARG A 83 -2.99 22.25 -19.03
CA ARG A 83 -2.31 21.18 -18.31
C ARG A 83 -2.08 19.96 -19.20
N GLY A 84 -0.98 19.24 -18.97
CA GLY A 84 -0.83 17.88 -19.46
C GLY A 84 -1.64 16.88 -18.62
N HIS A 85 -2.08 15.80 -19.25
CA HIS A 85 -2.73 14.68 -18.57
C HIS A 85 -1.72 13.87 -17.74
N GLN A 86 -1.95 13.75 -16.43
CA GLN A 86 -1.06 13.06 -15.47
C GLN A 86 -1.47 11.60 -15.21
N GLY A 87 -2.22 11.00 -16.14
CA GLY A 87 -2.77 9.66 -16.03
C GLY A 87 -3.04 8.99 -17.37
N ILE A 88 -3.92 7.98 -17.33
CA ILE A 88 -4.52 7.31 -18.48
C ILE A 88 -6.05 7.29 -18.33
N ASP A 89 -6.75 7.41 -19.46
CA ASP A 89 -8.21 7.30 -19.51
C ASP A 89 -8.62 5.93 -20.03
N ILE A 90 -9.25 5.14 -19.17
CA ILE A 90 -9.67 3.77 -19.46
C ILE A 90 -11.17 3.79 -19.74
N MET A 91 -11.52 3.81 -21.03
CA MET A 91 -12.90 3.84 -21.52
C MET A 91 -13.64 2.56 -21.18
N ALA A 92 -14.81 2.68 -20.53
CA ALA A 92 -15.71 1.56 -20.25
C ALA A 92 -17.13 2.07 -19.95
N PRO A 93 -18.18 1.24 -20.11
CA PRO A 93 -19.54 1.60 -19.73
C PRO A 93 -19.65 2.04 -18.25
N GLN A 94 -20.51 3.02 -17.97
CA GLN A 94 -20.85 3.39 -16.60
C GLN A 94 -21.39 2.17 -15.83
N GLY A 95 -20.98 2.02 -14.57
CA GLY A 95 -21.28 0.85 -13.75
C GLY A 95 -20.30 -0.32 -13.94
N THR A 96 -19.37 -0.27 -14.89
CA THR A 96 -18.26 -1.25 -14.96
C THR A 96 -17.45 -1.23 -13.66
N ARG A 97 -17.10 -2.39 -13.12
CA ARG A 97 -16.38 -2.49 -11.83
C ARG A 97 -14.96 -1.94 -11.96
N VAL A 98 -14.57 -1.13 -10.98
CA VAL A 98 -13.20 -0.63 -10.79
C VAL A 98 -12.54 -1.41 -9.66
N ARG A 99 -11.28 -1.83 -9.87
CA ARG A 99 -10.52 -2.71 -8.98
C ARG A 99 -9.25 -2.05 -8.44
N ALA A 100 -8.91 -2.39 -7.20
CA ALA A 100 -7.61 -2.09 -6.61
C ALA A 100 -6.49 -2.71 -7.46
N VAL A 101 -5.50 -1.89 -7.83
CA VAL A 101 -4.46 -2.24 -8.82
C VAL A 101 -3.37 -3.13 -8.22
N ALA A 102 -3.21 -3.05 -6.89
CA ALA A 102 -2.24 -3.77 -6.07
C ALA A 102 -2.85 -4.06 -4.67
N ASP A 103 -2.17 -4.88 -3.87
CA ASP A 103 -2.43 -4.99 -2.43
C ASP A 103 -2.05 -3.64 -1.76
N GLY A 104 -2.84 -3.14 -0.81
CA GLY A 104 -2.58 -1.86 -0.16
C GLY A 104 -3.74 -1.33 0.69
N ARG A 105 -3.78 0.00 0.90
CA ARG A 105 -4.76 0.66 1.79
C ARG A 105 -5.45 1.84 1.12
N ILE A 106 -6.76 1.99 1.32
CA ILE A 106 -7.49 3.21 0.96
C ILE A 106 -7.05 4.33 1.91
N VAL A 107 -6.40 5.37 1.37
CA VAL A 107 -5.90 6.50 2.16
C VAL A 107 -6.87 7.67 2.18
N LYS A 108 -7.62 7.89 1.08
CA LYS A 108 -8.56 9.01 0.99
C LYS A 108 -9.70 8.74 0.01
N PHE A 109 -10.89 9.16 0.43
CA PHE A 109 -12.02 9.52 -0.41
C PHE A 109 -12.09 11.03 -0.48
N PHE A 110 -12.05 11.55 -1.70
CA PHE A 110 -12.10 12.98 -1.96
C PHE A 110 -13.07 13.24 -3.11
N ASP A 111 -14.04 14.12 -2.91
CA ASP A 111 -15.00 14.51 -3.93
C ASP A 111 -14.67 15.94 -4.36
N SER A 112 -14.45 16.16 -5.65
CA SER A 112 -13.99 17.45 -6.19
C SER A 112 -14.65 17.79 -7.52
N GLU A 113 -14.71 19.08 -7.85
CA GLU A 113 -15.31 19.56 -9.10
C GLU A 113 -14.69 18.92 -10.36
N ARG A 114 -13.36 18.75 -10.37
CA ARG A 114 -12.65 18.17 -11.52
C ARG A 114 -12.61 16.64 -11.47
N GLY A 115 -12.16 16.06 -10.35
CA GLY A 115 -12.04 14.59 -10.21
C GLY A 115 -13.37 13.86 -10.05
N GLY A 116 -14.45 14.54 -9.69
CA GLY A 116 -15.72 13.91 -9.35
C GLY A 116 -15.59 13.09 -8.08
N VAL A 117 -16.17 11.89 -8.09
CA VAL A 117 -16.02 10.89 -7.02
C VAL A 117 -14.71 10.14 -7.21
N THR A 118 -13.83 10.20 -6.21
CA THR A 118 -12.47 9.64 -6.33
C THR A 118 -12.06 8.66 -5.22
N ILE A 119 -11.02 7.87 -5.48
CA ILE A 119 -10.34 7.05 -4.47
C ILE A 119 -8.83 7.27 -4.61
N TYR A 120 -8.15 7.47 -3.47
CA TYR A 120 -6.70 7.34 -3.36
C TYR A 120 -6.37 6.06 -2.60
N GLN A 121 -5.56 5.20 -3.20
CA GLN A 121 -5.04 3.96 -2.61
C GLN A 121 -3.52 4.05 -2.49
N PHE A 122 -2.95 3.80 -1.32
CA PHE A 122 -1.51 3.53 -1.18
C PHE A 122 -1.22 2.07 -1.49
N ASP A 123 -0.07 1.79 -2.12
CA ASP A 123 0.46 0.45 -2.21
C ASP A 123 0.90 -0.08 -0.83
N GLN A 124 1.08 -1.39 -0.69
CA GLN A 124 1.48 -2.02 0.58
C GLN A 124 2.79 -1.45 1.17
N SER A 125 3.71 -0.91 0.36
CA SER A 125 4.97 -0.33 0.82
C SER A 125 4.93 1.18 1.08
N GLU A 126 3.80 1.84 0.83
CA GLU A 126 3.60 3.29 0.93
C GLU A 126 4.67 4.12 0.18
N ARG A 127 5.08 3.62 -0.99
CA ARG A 127 5.95 4.34 -1.94
C ARG A 127 5.17 4.94 -3.10
N PHE A 128 3.97 4.43 -3.37
CA PHE A 128 3.12 4.86 -4.47
C PHE A 128 1.69 5.10 -4.00
N VAL A 129 1.05 6.09 -4.64
CA VAL A 129 -0.38 6.32 -4.56
C VAL A 129 -1.00 6.11 -5.93
N TYR A 130 -2.11 5.38 -5.95
CA TYR A 130 -2.96 5.15 -7.11
C TYR A 130 -4.22 5.99 -6.95
N TYR A 131 -4.54 6.77 -7.96
CA TYR A 131 -5.70 7.66 -7.97
C TYR A 131 -6.71 7.18 -9.01
N TYR A 132 -7.96 7.10 -8.59
CA TYR A 132 -9.10 6.64 -9.37
C TYR A 132 -10.15 7.74 -9.39
N ALA A 133 -10.46 8.31 -10.55
CA ALA A 133 -11.39 9.44 -10.65
C ALA A 133 -12.57 9.18 -11.60
N HIS A 134 -13.50 10.12 -11.63
CA HIS A 134 -14.74 10.09 -12.42
C HIS A 134 -15.68 8.92 -12.08
N LEU A 135 -15.52 8.30 -10.91
CA LEU A 135 -16.34 7.16 -10.51
C LEU A 135 -17.82 7.54 -10.45
N ASN A 136 -18.71 6.59 -10.75
CA ASN A 136 -20.13 6.74 -10.49
C ASN A 136 -20.38 6.62 -8.97
N THR A 137 -19.84 5.57 -8.37
CA THR A 137 -19.94 5.28 -6.94
C THR A 137 -18.71 4.51 -6.45
N ARG A 138 -18.41 4.65 -5.16
CA ARG A 138 -17.51 3.75 -4.41
C ARG A 138 -18.30 2.48 -4.03
N VAL A 139 -17.61 1.36 -3.76
CA VAL A 139 -18.30 0.15 -3.30
C VAL A 139 -18.86 0.35 -1.88
N ALA A 140 -20.07 -0.17 -1.63
CA ALA A 140 -20.72 -0.02 -0.34
C ALA A 140 -19.92 -0.71 0.78
N GLY A 141 -19.76 -0.03 1.92
CA GLY A 141 -19.04 -0.54 3.09
C GLY A 141 -17.52 -0.39 3.06
N LEU A 142 -16.92 0.11 1.98
CA LEU A 142 -15.50 0.49 1.95
C LEU A 142 -15.29 1.86 2.62
N ALA A 143 -14.25 1.99 3.42
CA ALA A 143 -13.91 3.18 4.21
C ALA A 143 -12.44 3.62 4.02
N GLU A 144 -12.14 4.86 4.44
CA GLU A 144 -10.76 5.31 4.62
C GLU A 144 -10.07 4.50 5.72
N GLY A 145 -8.85 4.01 5.45
CA GLY A 145 -8.11 3.11 6.33
C GLY A 145 -8.23 1.63 5.97
N ASP A 146 -9.21 1.23 5.15
CA ASP A 146 -9.41 -0.17 4.77
C ASP A 146 -8.25 -0.74 3.97
N GLN A 147 -7.86 -1.97 4.32
CA GLN A 147 -6.93 -2.77 3.55
C GLN A 147 -7.67 -3.41 2.37
N VAL A 148 -7.15 -3.22 1.16
CA VAL A 148 -7.70 -3.78 -0.07
C VAL A 148 -6.70 -4.76 -0.69
N ARG A 149 -7.22 -5.86 -1.23
CA ARG A 149 -6.41 -6.80 -2.03
C ARG A 149 -6.42 -6.40 -3.49
N GLN A 150 -5.35 -6.71 -4.20
CA GLN A 150 -5.30 -6.61 -5.65
C GLN A 150 -6.49 -7.31 -6.30
N GLY A 151 -7.15 -6.63 -7.24
CA GLY A 151 -8.35 -7.13 -7.91
C GLY A 151 -9.65 -7.01 -7.10
N GLN A 152 -9.62 -6.57 -5.84
CA GLN A 152 -10.82 -6.25 -5.07
C GLN A 152 -11.58 -5.10 -5.72
N VAL A 153 -12.90 -5.21 -5.86
CA VAL A 153 -13.74 -4.13 -6.37
C VAL A 153 -13.78 -3.01 -5.31
N ILE A 154 -13.47 -1.79 -5.73
CA ILE A 154 -13.43 -0.60 -4.86
C ILE A 154 -14.44 0.49 -5.29
N GLY A 155 -14.94 0.41 -6.52
CA GLY A 155 -15.92 1.35 -7.06
C GLY A 155 -16.39 0.96 -8.44
N TYR A 156 -17.02 1.90 -9.14
CA TYR A 156 -17.62 1.69 -10.45
C TYR A 156 -17.36 2.88 -11.37
N VAL A 157 -17.07 2.61 -12.64
CA VAL A 157 -16.85 3.61 -13.70
C VAL A 157 -18.07 4.54 -13.81
N GLY A 158 -17.83 5.82 -14.06
CA GLY A 158 -18.87 6.82 -14.28
C GLY A 158 -18.35 7.99 -15.10
N SER A 159 -19.06 9.11 -14.98
CA SER A 159 -18.72 10.39 -15.61
C SER A 159 -18.91 11.55 -14.63
N SER A 160 -18.44 11.40 -13.39
CA SER A 160 -18.54 12.45 -12.37
C SER A 160 -17.39 13.46 -12.49
N GLY A 161 -17.58 14.66 -11.93
CA GLY A 161 -16.61 15.75 -12.07
C GLY A 161 -16.67 16.37 -13.46
N ASN A 162 -15.53 16.56 -14.12
CA ASN A 162 -15.46 17.15 -15.46
C ASN A 162 -15.40 16.13 -16.62
N ALA A 163 -15.69 14.86 -16.37
CA ALA A 163 -15.76 13.82 -17.40
C ALA A 163 -16.99 14.00 -18.30
N THR A 164 -16.78 14.07 -19.62
CA THR A 164 -17.86 14.22 -20.63
C THR A 164 -18.43 12.88 -21.12
N THR A 165 -17.70 11.79 -20.96
CA THR A 165 -18.12 10.42 -21.28
C THR A 165 -17.69 9.45 -20.17
N PRO A 166 -18.35 8.28 -20.01
CA PRO A 166 -17.94 7.30 -19.00
C PRO A 166 -16.53 6.73 -19.22
N HIS A 167 -15.66 6.90 -18.24
CA HIS A 167 -14.31 6.32 -18.20
C HIS A 167 -13.78 6.29 -16.76
N LEU A 168 -12.74 5.49 -16.52
CA LEU A 168 -11.88 5.66 -15.35
C LEU A 168 -10.69 6.51 -15.77
N HIS A 169 -10.51 7.67 -15.16
CA HIS A 169 -9.21 8.34 -15.15
C HIS A 169 -8.37 7.73 -14.03
N PHE A 170 -7.18 7.23 -14.38
CA PHE A 170 -6.28 6.50 -13.48
C PHE A 170 -4.89 7.10 -13.50
N GLU A 171 -4.32 7.38 -12.32
CA GLU A 171 -2.95 7.87 -12.17
C GLU A 171 -2.13 6.95 -11.23
N VAL A 172 -0.82 6.94 -11.46
CA VAL A 172 0.17 6.35 -10.56
C VAL A 172 1.13 7.47 -10.17
N GLN A 173 1.31 7.72 -8.89
CA GLN A 173 2.20 8.78 -8.40
C GLN A 173 3.17 8.22 -7.35
N ARG A 174 4.42 8.71 -7.34
CA ARG A 174 5.44 8.37 -6.35
C ARG A 174 5.28 9.26 -5.13
N LEU A 175 5.10 8.66 -3.95
CA LEU A 175 4.99 9.40 -2.71
C LEU A 175 6.33 10.04 -2.33
N THR A 176 6.28 11.30 -1.93
CA THR A 176 7.38 11.99 -1.25
C THR A 176 7.66 11.35 0.12
N PRO A 177 8.82 11.59 0.77
CA PRO A 177 9.10 11.08 2.12
C PRO A 177 8.06 11.46 3.18
N ALA A 178 7.29 12.54 2.96
CA ALA A 178 6.18 12.96 3.82
C ALA A 178 4.92 12.07 3.69
N ARG A 179 4.82 11.24 2.64
CA ARG A 179 3.69 10.33 2.34
C ARG A 179 2.32 11.01 2.30
N ASN A 180 2.29 12.26 1.85
CA ASN A 180 1.05 13.02 1.63
C ASN A 180 0.43 12.61 0.29
N TRP A 181 -0.82 12.11 0.29
CA TRP A 181 -1.52 11.70 -0.94
C TRP A 181 -1.78 12.86 -1.93
N TRP A 182 -1.69 14.11 -1.45
CA TRP A 182 -1.84 15.34 -2.24
C TRP A 182 -0.50 15.95 -2.69
N GLN A 183 0.64 15.32 -2.39
CA GLN A 183 1.99 15.77 -2.75
C GLN A 183 2.85 14.56 -3.15
N ALA A 184 2.64 14.12 -4.39
CA ALA A 184 3.33 12.98 -5.00
C ALA A 184 3.67 13.28 -6.47
N ASP A 185 4.73 12.66 -6.98
CA ASP A 185 5.26 12.90 -8.32
C ASP A 185 4.57 11.97 -9.34
N PRO A 186 3.86 12.47 -10.35
CA PRO A 186 3.10 11.62 -11.26
C PRO A 186 4.02 10.82 -12.20
N LEU A 187 3.66 9.57 -12.46
CA LEU A 187 4.35 8.62 -13.33
C LEU A 187 3.39 8.17 -14.43
N ASN A 188 3.87 7.98 -15.67
CA ASN A 188 3.02 7.46 -16.76
C ASN A 188 2.49 6.06 -16.40
N PRO A 189 1.15 5.88 -16.23
CA PRO A 189 0.58 4.58 -15.89
C PRO A 189 0.66 3.56 -17.03
N TYR A 190 0.65 4.02 -18.29
CA TYR A 190 0.56 3.15 -19.46
C TYR A 190 1.67 2.08 -19.52
N PRO A 191 2.99 2.40 -19.49
CA PRO A 191 4.03 1.37 -19.51
C PRO A 191 4.00 0.42 -18.29
N LEU A 192 3.52 0.92 -17.14
CA LEU A 192 3.34 0.13 -15.92
C LEU A 192 2.17 -0.86 -16.07
N LEU A 193 1.07 -0.44 -16.69
CA LEU A 193 -0.09 -1.29 -16.97
C LEU A 193 0.11 -2.22 -18.18
N ILE A 194 0.95 -1.89 -19.15
CA ILE A 194 1.30 -2.79 -20.26
C ILE A 194 2.25 -3.89 -19.79
N SER A 195 3.39 -3.53 -19.18
CA SER A 195 4.32 -4.52 -18.61
C SER A 195 3.69 -5.28 -17.42
N GLY A 196 2.76 -4.63 -16.74
CA GLY A 196 2.26 -5.04 -15.44
C GLY A 196 3.29 -4.94 -14.35
N GLN A 197 4.49 -4.37 -14.54
CA GLN A 197 5.42 -4.19 -13.43
C GLN A 197 5.03 -2.95 -12.60
N PRO A 198 5.17 -2.99 -11.27
CA PRO A 198 5.04 -1.79 -10.47
C PRO A 198 6.25 -0.88 -10.78
N PRO A 199 6.11 0.44 -10.58
CA PRO A 199 7.24 1.34 -10.71
C PRO A 199 8.35 0.97 -9.70
N ALA A 200 9.61 1.14 -10.12
CA ALA A 200 10.80 0.92 -9.29
C ALA A 200 10.87 1.92 -8.12
#